data_AF-A0A960EGQ9-F1
#
_entry.id   AF-A0A960EGQ9-F1
#
_cell.length_a   1.000
_cell.length_b   1.000
_cell.length_c   1.000
_cell.angle_alpha   90.00
_cell.angle_beta   90.00
_cell.angle_gamma   90.00
#
_symmetry.space_group_name_H-M   'P 1'
#
loop_
_entity.id
_entity.type
_entity.pdbx_description
1 polymer ?
#
loop_
_entity_poly.entity_id
_entity_poly.type
_entity_poly.pdbx_seq_one_letter_code
_entity_poly.pdbx_strand_id
1 'polypeptide(L)'
;LQQDQPDDYVVATGETHSVREFCELAFGRVDLDWEQYVKVDEKFFRPAEVDLLVGSPAKAKRQLDWEPKTSFPELVHMMVDADVALLSGDLDHLAR
;
A
#
# COMPACT_ATOMS: atom_id res chain seq x y z
N LEU A 1 -15.44 -6.39 -17.23
CA LEU A 1 -15.44 -4.96 -16.84
C LEU A 1 -16.16 -4.04 -17.83
N GLN A 2 -16.35 -4.42 -19.11
CA GLN A 2 -17.23 -3.66 -20.02
C GLN A 2 -18.67 -3.69 -19.51
N GLN A 3 -19.32 -2.52 -19.42
CA GLN A 3 -20.73 -2.36 -19.04
C GLN A 3 -21.47 -1.51 -20.08
N ASP A 4 -22.79 -1.71 -20.17
CA ASP A 4 -23.64 -1.01 -21.14
C ASP A 4 -23.85 0.48 -20.80
N GLN A 5 -23.73 0.87 -19.53
CA GLN A 5 -23.87 2.25 -19.06
C GLN A 5 -22.71 2.64 -18.14
N PRO A 6 -22.26 3.92 -18.17
CA PRO A 6 -21.25 4.41 -17.24
C PRO A 6 -21.81 4.50 -15.82
N ASP A 7 -20.96 4.25 -14.83
CA ASP A 7 -21.30 4.32 -13.42
C ASP A 7 -20.03 4.50 -12.57
N ASP A 8 -20.18 4.88 -11.29
CA ASP A 8 -19.10 5.16 -10.36
C ASP A 8 -18.90 4.02 -9.35
N TYR A 9 -17.64 3.67 -9.05
CA TYR A 9 -17.30 2.55 -8.18
C TYR A 9 -16.25 2.93 -7.14
N VAL A 10 -16.42 2.43 -5.92
CA VAL A 10 -15.34 2.41 -4.92
C VAL A 10 -14.49 1.16 -5.19
N VAL A 11 -13.19 1.37 -5.35
CA VAL A 11 -12.18 0.32 -5.49
C VAL A 11 -11.25 0.41 -4.29
N ALA A 12 -11.30 -0.59 -3.42
CA ALA A 12 -10.54 -0.64 -2.18
C ALA A 12 -10.39 -2.10 -1.72
N THR A 13 -9.48 -2.36 -0.78
CA THR A 13 -9.33 -3.69 -0.17
C THR A 13 -10.45 -4.03 0.81
N GLY A 14 -11.11 -3.01 1.39
CA GLY A 14 -12.04 -3.19 2.51
C GLY A 14 -11.33 -3.25 3.88
N GLU A 15 -10.01 -3.16 3.89
CA GLU A 15 -9.14 -3.21 5.07
C GLU A 15 -8.44 -1.86 5.26
N THR A 16 -8.01 -1.58 6.48
CA THR A 16 -7.27 -0.36 6.82
C THR A 16 -6.16 -0.70 7.80
N HIS A 17 -5.01 -0.05 7.62
CA HIS A 17 -3.80 -0.31 8.38
C HIS A 17 -3.17 1.01 8.79
N SER A 18 -2.46 1.00 9.91
CA SER A 18 -1.76 2.19 10.38
C SER A 18 -0.43 2.35 9.64
N VAL A 19 0.08 3.60 9.57
CA VAL A 19 1.44 3.86 9.09
C VAL A 19 2.49 3.15 9.95
N ARG A 20 2.22 2.95 11.26
CA ARG A 20 3.07 2.17 12.15
C ARG A 20 3.20 0.71 11.70
N GLU A 21 2.08 0.06 11.42
CA GLU A 21 2.07 -1.34 10.94
C GLU A 21 2.80 -1.48 9.59
N PHE A 22 2.68 -0.48 8.72
CA PHE A 22 3.48 -0.42 7.49
C PHE A 22 4.98 -0.39 7.80
N CYS A 23 5.42 0.46 8.74
CA CYS A 23 6.82 0.50 9.17
C CYS A 23 7.27 -0.84 9.77
N GLU A 24 6.47 -1.46 10.63
CA GLU A 24 6.78 -2.75 11.24
C GLU A 24 7.00 -3.84 10.19
N LEU A 25 6.09 -3.97 9.21
CA LEU A 25 6.21 -4.95 8.12
C LEU A 25 7.38 -4.64 7.19
N ALA A 26 7.59 -3.37 6.81
CA ALA A 26 8.63 -2.99 5.88
C ALA A 26 10.04 -3.21 6.44
N PHE A 27 10.28 -2.79 7.69
CA PHE A 27 11.57 -3.01 8.34
C PHE A 27 11.76 -4.48 8.72
N GLY A 28 10.69 -5.15 9.17
CA GLY A 28 10.72 -6.58 9.48
C GLY A 28 11.07 -7.45 8.27
N ARG A 29 10.73 -7.02 7.05
CA ARG A 29 11.10 -7.72 5.80
C ARG A 29 12.62 -7.83 5.61
N VAL A 30 13.39 -6.93 6.21
CA VAL A 30 14.87 -6.89 6.13
C VAL A 30 15.52 -7.06 7.51
N ASP A 31 14.82 -7.70 8.45
CA ASP A 31 15.29 -8.00 9.81
C ASP A 31 15.77 -6.78 10.61
N LEU A 32 15.12 -5.63 10.40
CA LEU A 32 15.40 -4.38 11.12
C LEU A 32 14.27 -4.03 12.10
N ASP A 33 14.65 -3.38 13.20
CA ASP A 33 13.73 -2.78 14.15
C ASP A 33 13.45 -1.32 13.76
N TRP A 34 12.22 -1.03 13.33
CA TRP A 34 11.84 0.28 12.81
C TRP A 34 12.02 1.42 13.83
N GLU A 35 11.90 1.14 15.14
CA GLU A 35 12.02 2.15 16.21
C GLU A 35 13.42 2.76 16.29
N GLN A 36 14.44 2.05 15.78
CA GLN A 36 15.82 2.54 15.76
C GLN A 36 16.07 3.59 14.66
N TYR A 37 15.22 3.63 13.63
CA TYR A 37 15.44 4.42 12.42
C TYR A 37 14.40 5.52 12.23
N VAL A 38 13.14 5.27 12.60
CA VAL A 38 12.04 6.20 12.36
C VAL A 38 12.03 7.29 13.42
N LYS A 39 11.82 8.54 12.98
CA LYS A 39 11.67 9.71 13.84
C LYS A 39 10.42 10.48 13.44
N VAL A 40 9.76 11.08 14.44
CA VAL A 40 8.62 11.97 14.23
C VAL A 40 9.14 13.40 14.08
N ASP A 41 8.73 14.07 13.01
CA ASP A 41 9.06 15.47 12.73
C ASP A 41 7.77 16.22 12.42
N GLU A 42 7.49 17.27 13.20
CA GLU A 42 6.27 18.09 13.11
C GLU A 42 6.07 18.69 11.71
N LYS A 43 7.14 18.89 10.93
CA LYS A 43 7.04 19.43 9.57
C LYS A 43 6.23 18.54 8.62
N PHE A 44 6.07 17.25 8.94
CA PHE A 44 5.30 16.30 8.13
C PHE A 44 3.83 16.21 8.55
N PHE A 45 3.42 16.89 9.62
CA PHE A 45 2.02 16.94 10.04
C PHE A 45 1.22 17.84 9.11
N ARG A 46 -0.01 17.41 8.80
CA ARG A 46 -0.92 18.17 7.94
C ARG A 46 -1.84 19.04 8.80
N PRO A 47 -2.13 20.29 8.39
CA PRO A 47 -3.09 21.14 9.11
C PRO A 47 -4.50 20.56 9.17
N ALA A 48 -4.87 19.70 8.22
CA ALA A 48 -6.11 18.95 8.20
C ALA A 48 -5.78 17.50 7.90
N GLU A 49 -6.03 16.61 8.86
CA GLU A 49 -5.76 15.18 8.74
C GLU A 49 -7.01 14.42 8.32
N VAL A 50 -6.81 13.30 7.65
CA VAL A 50 -7.86 12.33 7.39
C VAL A 50 -7.59 11.11 8.26
N ASP A 51 -8.33 10.99 9.36
CA ASP A 51 -8.01 10.02 10.41
C ASP A 51 -8.19 8.56 9.96
N LEU A 52 -9.18 8.28 9.12
CA LEU A 52 -9.53 6.92 8.72
C LEU A 52 -10.10 6.87 7.31
N LEU A 53 -9.48 6.05 6.47
CA LEU A 53 -9.98 5.69 5.15
C LEU A 53 -10.19 4.19 5.10
N VAL A 54 -11.44 3.77 4.93
CA VAL A 54 -11.83 2.38 4.66
C VAL A 54 -12.90 2.39 3.58
N GLY A 55 -12.53 1.95 2.38
CA GLY A 55 -13.46 1.89 1.25
C GLY A 55 -14.28 0.59 1.27
N SER A 56 -15.55 0.65 0.87
CA SER A 56 -16.38 -0.55 0.66
C SER A 56 -16.43 -0.91 -0.83
N PRO A 57 -15.74 -1.98 -1.28
CA PRO A 57 -15.76 -2.41 -2.69
C PRO A 57 -17.00 -3.26 -3.05
N ALA A 58 -18.02 -3.31 -2.19
CA ALA A 58 -19.17 -4.19 -2.37
C ALA A 58 -19.92 -3.98 -3.71
N LYS A 59 -19.97 -2.73 -4.21
CA LYS A 59 -20.55 -2.44 -5.54
C LYS A 59 -19.69 -3.02 -6.66
N ALA A 60 -18.38 -2.82 -6.61
CA ALA A 60 -17.43 -3.35 -7.58
C ALA A 60 -17.46 -4.88 -7.60
N LYS A 61 -17.44 -5.54 -6.45
CA LYS A 61 -17.57 -7.01 -6.37
C LYS A 61 -18.85 -7.52 -7.03
N ARG A 62 -20.02 -6.97 -6.66
CA ARG A 62 -21.31 -7.45 -7.19
C ARG A 62 -21.50 -7.22 -8.70
N GLN A 63 -21.05 -6.08 -9.22
CA GLN A 63 -21.36 -5.69 -10.61
C GLN A 63 -20.22 -5.94 -11.60
N LEU A 64 -18.99 -5.99 -11.10
CA LEU A 64 -17.79 -6.12 -11.92
C LEU A 64 -17.05 -7.43 -11.68
N ASP A 65 -17.48 -8.24 -10.70
CA ASP A 65 -16.75 -9.42 -10.20
C ASP A 65 -15.29 -9.07 -9.82
N TRP A 66 -15.11 -7.83 -9.35
CA TRP A 66 -13.80 -7.28 -9.01
C TRP A 66 -13.48 -7.54 -7.54
N GLU A 67 -12.29 -8.06 -7.28
CA GLU A 67 -11.75 -8.28 -5.94
C GLU A 67 -10.23 -7.99 -5.93
N PRO A 68 -9.69 -7.44 -4.83
CA PRO A 68 -8.24 -7.26 -4.67
C PRO A 68 -7.55 -8.63 -4.66
N LYS A 69 -6.39 -8.73 -5.31
CA LYS A 69 -5.60 -9.97 -5.38
C LYS A 69 -4.31 -9.94 -4.56
N THR A 70 -3.93 -8.75 -4.10
CA THR A 70 -2.71 -8.53 -3.31
C THR A 70 -3.15 -8.01 -1.97
N SER A 71 -2.77 -8.72 -0.91
CA SER A 71 -2.98 -8.31 0.47
C SER A 71 -2.02 -7.20 0.88
N PHE A 72 -2.30 -6.55 2.00
CA PHE A 72 -1.43 -5.50 2.54
C PHE A 72 0.01 -5.99 2.82
N PRO A 73 0.26 -7.11 3.53
CA PRO A 73 1.62 -7.59 3.75
C PRO A 73 2.35 -7.99 2.47
N GLU A 74 1.66 -8.63 1.51
CA GLU A 74 2.25 -8.98 0.22
C GLU A 74 2.70 -7.74 -0.55
N LEU A 75 1.88 -6.68 -0.55
CA LEU A 75 2.23 -5.42 -1.19
C LEU A 75 3.45 -4.78 -0.53
N VAL A 76 3.50 -4.72 0.81
CA VAL A 76 4.63 -4.15 1.55
C VAL A 76 5.92 -4.91 1.23
N HIS A 77 5.89 -6.24 1.29
CA HIS A 77 7.07 -7.06 0.99
C HIS A 77 7.52 -6.90 -0.46
N MET A 78 6.58 -6.86 -1.42
CA MET A 78 6.88 -6.64 -2.83
C MET A 78 7.59 -5.30 -3.07
N MET A 79 7.14 -4.24 -2.38
CA MET A 79 7.77 -2.92 -2.48
C MET A 79 9.20 -2.93 -1.90
N VAL A 80 9.38 -3.50 -0.71
CA VAL A 80 10.72 -3.57 -0.08
C VAL A 80 11.69 -4.41 -0.90
N ASP A 81 11.25 -5.58 -1.38
CA ASP A 81 12.08 -6.44 -2.22
C ASP A 81 12.50 -5.72 -3.51
N ALA A 82 11.60 -4.94 -4.11
CA ALA A 82 11.91 -4.14 -5.29
C ALA A 82 12.93 -3.02 -5.00
N ASP A 83 12.79 -2.30 -3.88
CA ASP A 83 13.75 -1.26 -3.49
C ASP A 83 15.12 -1.85 -3.15
N VAL A 84 15.17 -3.02 -2.49
CA VAL A 84 16.43 -3.74 -2.23
C VAL A 84 17.09 -4.18 -3.54
N ALA A 85 16.33 -4.72 -4.49
CA ALA A 85 16.83 -5.10 -5.82
C ALA A 85 17.34 -3.87 -6.61
N LEU A 86 16.66 -2.74 -6.49
CA LEU A 86 17.09 -1.49 -7.10
C LEU A 86 18.42 -0.99 -6.51
N LEU A 87 18.55 -0.99 -5.18
CA LEU A 87 19.74 -0.49 -4.49
C LEU A 87 20.96 -1.43 -4.60
N SER A 88 20.74 -2.72 -4.82
CA SER A 88 21.80 -3.71 -5.05
C SER A 88 22.28 -3.77 -6.51
N GLY A 89 21.60 -3.08 -7.43
CA GLY A 89 21.94 -3.05 -8.86
C GLY A 89 21.31 -4.17 -9.69
N ASP A 90 20.47 -5.02 -9.08
CA ASP A 90 19.80 -6.13 -9.77
C ASP A 90 18.77 -5.65 -10.82
N LEU A 91 18.33 -4.39 -10.71
CA LEU A 91 17.38 -3.75 -11.63
C LEU A 91 18.01 -2.71 -12.57
N ASP A 92 19.34 -2.62 -12.66
CA ASP A 92 20.05 -1.64 -13.51
C ASP A 92 19.65 -1.68 -14.99
N HIS A 93 19.11 -2.81 -15.45
CA HIS A 93 18.65 -3.01 -16.82
C HIS A 93 17.26 -2.40 -17.11
N LEU A 94 16.46 -2.08 -16.08
CA LEU A 94 15.15 -1.41 -16.21
C LEU A 94 15.26 0.11 -16.18
N ALA A 95 16.40 0.65 -15.73
CA ALA A 95 16.67 2.09 -15.69
C ALA A 95 17.21 2.67 -17.02
N ARG A 96 17.20 1.87 -18.11
CA ARG A 96 17.65 2.28 -19.46
C ARG A 96 16.50 2.50 -20.43
#